data_AF-A0A9D6SWL4-F1
#
_entry.id   AF-A0A9D6SWL4-F1
#
_cell.length_a   1.000
_cell.length_b   1.000
_cell.length_c   1.000
_cell.angle_alpha   90.00
_cell.angle_beta   90.00
_cell.angle_gamma   90.00
#
_symmetry.space_group_name_H-M   'P 1'
#
loop_
_entity.id
_entity.type
_entity.pdbx_description
1 polymer ?
#
loop_
_entity_poly.entity_id
_entity_poly.type
_entity_poly.pdbx_seq_one_letter_code
_entity_poly.pdbx_strand_id
1 'polypeptide(L)' 'MAGVADSFKRTTISLRSEEYEALRFLAFKRKTSVAGVVRELIHEHLEEEEDIRDGLKALKEKGDSMD' A
#
# COMPACT_ATOMS: atom_id res chain seq x y z
N MET A 1 -24.88 -6.20 -12.67
CA MET A 1 -23.61 -6.47 -11.98
C MET A 1 -23.77 -6.00 -10.55
N ALA A 2 -23.86 -6.93 -9.60
CA ALA A 2 -23.94 -6.57 -8.19
C ALA A 2 -22.57 -6.00 -7.77
N GLY A 3 -22.53 -4.73 -7.39
CA GLY A 3 -21.32 -4.16 -6.79
C GLY A 3 -20.99 -4.95 -5.54
N VAL A 4 -19.79 -5.52 -5.49
CA VAL A 4 -19.26 -6.06 -4.24
C VAL A 4 -19.28 -4.91 -3.26
N ALA A 5 -20.12 -5.02 -2.22
CA ALA A 5 -20.08 -4.08 -1.13
C ALA A 5 -18.72 -4.29 -0.44
N ASP A 6 -17.75 -3.43 -0.77
CA ASP A 6 -16.43 -3.49 -0.15
C ASP A 6 -16.61 -3.34 1.36
N SER A 7 -16.51 -4.46 2.07
CA SER A 7 -16.62 -4.49 3.52
C SER A 7 -15.30 -3.96 4.09
N PHE A 8 -15.18 -2.64 4.21
CA PHE A 8 -14.01 -2.03 4.83
C PHE A 8 -13.99 -2.31 6.34
N LYS A 9 -12.87 -2.85 6.83
CA LYS A 9 -12.62 -2.96 8.27
C LYS A 9 -12.05 -1.64 8.79
N ARG A 10 -12.59 -1.14 9.90
CA ARG A 10 -12.04 0.01 10.59
C ARG A 10 -10.76 -0.42 11.33
N THR A 11 -9.68 0.31 11.11
CA THR A 11 -8.38 0.08 11.74
C THR A 11 -7.90 1.36 12.42
N THR A 12 -7.26 1.23 13.56
CA THR A 12 -6.60 2.33 14.26
C THR A 12 -5.09 2.18 14.11
N ILE A 13 -4.42 3.25 13.69
CA ILE A 13 -2.96 3.28 13.51
C ILE A 13 -2.41 4.36 14.44
N SER A 14 -1.36 4.03 15.18
CA SER A 14 -0.65 4.98 16.02
C SER A 14 0.49 5.60 15.23
N LEU A 15 0.56 6.93 15.25
CA LEU A 15 1.59 7.71 14.59
C LEU A 15 2.22 8.67 15.60
N ARG A 16 3.49 9.01 15.41
CA ARG A 16 4.10 10.13 16.11
C ARG A 16 3.52 11.44 15.57
N SER A 17 3.58 12.48 16.38
CA SER A 17 2.97 13.78 16.05
C SER A 17 3.53 14.35 14.74
N GLU A 18 4.84 14.24 14.52
CA GLU A 18 5.51 14.71 13.31
C GLU A 18 5.08 13.94 12.05
N GLU A 19 4.81 12.63 12.16
CA GLU A 19 4.34 11.81 11.05
C GLU A 19 2.91 12.20 10.67
N TYR A 20 2.06 12.44 11.67
CA TYR A 20 0.69 12.87 11.44
C TYR A 20 0.60 14.27 10.82
N GLU A 21 1.46 15.21 11.22
CA GLU A 21 1.52 16.54 10.61
C GLU A 21 1.98 16.49 9.14
N ALA A 22 2.98 15.65 8.82
CA ALA A 22 3.39 15.43 7.44
C ALA A 22 2.23 14.87 6.59
N LEU A 23 1.47 13.90 7.11
CA LEU A 23 0.30 13.35 6.43
C LEU A 23 -0.81 14.39 6.25
N ARG A 24 -1.06 15.25 7.24
CA ARG A 24 -2.02 16.35 7.14
C ARG A 24 -1.65 17.33 6.04
N PHE A 25 -0.38 17.74 5.98
CA PHE A 25 0.10 18.64 4.94
C PHE A 25 -0.04 18.02 3.54
N LEU A 26 0.31 16.73 3.40
CA LEU A 26 0.17 16.01 2.14
C LEU A 26 -1.29 15.88 1.71
N ALA A 27 -2.18 15.54 2.65
CA ALA A 27 -3.61 15.45 2.41
C ALA A 27 -4.19 16.79 1.95
N PHE A 28 -3.79 17.89 2.59
CA PHE A 28 -4.16 19.25 2.18
C PHE A 28 -3.71 19.55 0.74
N LYS A 29 -2.43 19.30 0.42
CA LYS A 29 -1.88 19.54 -0.93
C LYS A 29 -2.60 18.72 -2.00
N ARG A 30 -2.96 17.48 -1.69
CA ARG A 30 -3.67 16.54 -2.60
C ARG A 30 -5.19 16.73 -2.61
N LYS A 31 -5.74 17.65 -1.80
CA LYS A 31 -7.20 17.86 -1.63
C LYS A 31 -7.95 16.57 -1.28
N THR A 32 -7.34 15.73 -0.44
CA THR A 32 -7.91 14.45 -0.01
C THR A 32 -7.91 14.37 1.52
N SER A 33 -8.45 13.28 2.06
CA SER A 33 -8.41 13.02 3.51
C SER A 33 -7.10 12.36 3.91
N VAL A 34 -6.70 12.52 5.18
CA VAL A 34 -5.55 11.78 5.74
C VAL A 34 -5.73 10.27 5.57
N ALA A 35 -6.96 9.76 5.75
CA ALA A 35 -7.26 8.35 5.52
C ALA A 35 -7.06 7.94 4.04
N GLY A 36 -7.37 8.83 3.10
CA GLY A 36 -7.11 8.62 1.67
C GLY A 36 -5.62 8.50 1.37
N VAL A 37 -4.80 9.42 1.91
CA VAL A 37 -3.34 9.35 1.78
C VAL A 37 -2.79 8.06 2.38
N VAL A 38 -3.21 7.70 3.60
CA VAL A 38 -2.75 6.47 4.26
C VAL A 38 -3.16 5.24 3.45
N ARG A 39 -4.37 5.22 2.89
CA ARG A 39 -4.83 4.12 2.03
C ARG A 39 -3.98 3.99 0.77
N GLU A 40 -3.67 5.10 0.09
CA GLU A 40 -2.79 5.11 -1.09
C GLU A 40 -1.40 4.58 -0.75
N LEU A 41 -0.77 5.08 0.32
CA LEU A 41 0.56 4.65 0.75
C LEU A 41 0.62 3.16 1.13
N ILE A 42 -0.43 2.64 1.80
CA ILE A 42 -0.52 1.21 2.11
C ILE A 42 -0.63 0.39 0.83
N HIS A 43 -1.41 0.84 -0.15
CA HIS A 43 -1.51 0.15 -1.44
C HIS A 43 -0.16 0.14 -2.18
N GLU A 44 0.49 1.30 -2.31
CA GLU A 44 1.81 1.42 -2.95
C GLU A 44 2.84 0.48 -2.30
N HIS A 45 2.86 0.41 -0.96
CA HIS A 45 3.78 -0.46 -0.24
C HIS A 45 3.50 -1.96 -0.48
N LEU A 46 2.22 -2.36 -0.47
CA LEU A 46 1.85 -3.76 -0.71
C LEU A 46 2.15 -4.19 -2.16
N GLU A 47 1.94 -3.30 -3.13
CA GLU A 47 2.27 -3.54 -4.54
C GLU A 47 3.80 -3.72 -4.72
N GLU A 48 4.62 -2.86 -4.11
CA GLU A 48 6.09 -3.04 -4.12
C GLU A 48 6.53 -4.37 -3.49
N GLU A 49 5.93 -4.78 -2.37
CA GLU A 49 6.25 -6.07 -1.74
C GLU A 49 5.80 -7.28 -2.58
N GLU A 50 4.68 -7.17 -3.30
CA GLU A 50 4.23 -8.18 -4.26
C GLU A 50 5.21 -8.29 -5.44
N ASP A 51 5.56 -7.16 -6.06
CA ASP A 51 6.49 -7.10 -7.18
C ASP A 51 7.88 -7.68 -6.84
N ILE A 52 8.40 -7.39 -5.64
CA ILE A 52 9.67 -7.95 -5.18
C ILE A 52 9.56 -9.48 -5.01
N ARG A 53 8.50 -9.98 -4.40
CA ARG A 53 8.31 -11.43 -4.19
C ARG A 53 8.17 -12.16 -5.51
N ASP A 54 7.40 -11.62 -6.44
CA ASP A 54 7.20 -12.21 -7.76
C ASP A 54 8.48 -12.17 -8.60
N GLY A 55 9.25 -11.07 -8.54
CA GLY A 55 10.57 -10.98 -9.14
C GLY A 55 11.56 -12.01 -8.59
N LEU A 56 11.61 -12.18 -7.27
CA LEU A 56 12.46 -13.21 -6.63
C LEU A 56 12.03 -14.63 -7.00
N LYS A 57 10.72 -14.88 -7.10
CA LYS A 57 10.19 -16.18 -7.54
C LYS A 57 10.54 -16.47 -9.00
N ALA A 58 10.38 -15.50 -9.90
CA ALA A 58 10.76 -15.63 -11.31
C ALA A 58 12.26 -15.90 -11.47
N LEU A 59 13.13 -15.27 -10.65
CA LEU A 59 14.56 -15.55 -10.65
C LEU A 59 14.88 -16.98 -10.18
N LYS A 60 14.16 -17.48 -9.16
CA LYS A 60 14.31 -18.86 -8.68
C LYS A 60 13.89 -19.89 -9.72
N GLU A 61 12.76 -19.68 -10.38
CA GLU A 61 12.24 -20.58 -11.42
C GLU A 61 13.13 -20.60 -12.68
N LYS A 62 13.77 -19.49 -13.01
CA LYS A 62 14.69 -19.38 -14.15
C LYS A 62 16.08 -19.97 -13.85
N GLY A 63 16.48 -20.02 -12.59
CA GLY A 63 17.70 -20.71 -12.15
C GLY A 63 17.59 -22.23 -12.22
N ASP A 64 16.38 -22.78 -12.09
CA ASP A 64 16.07 -24.22 -12.20
C ASP A 64 15.96 -24.71 -13.65
N SER A 65 16.02 -23.82 -14.65
CA SER A 65 15.92 -24.17 -16.08
C SER A 65 17.26 -24.10 -16.84
N MET A 66 18.38 -23.97 -16.12
CA MET A 66 19.73 -24.09 -16.67
C MET A 66 20.44 -25.31 -16.08
N ASP A 67 19.90 -26.49 -16.36
CA ASP A 67 20.59 -27.78 -16.30
C ASP A 67 20.35 -28.53 -17.62
#